data_AF-A0A7J2VXF6-F1
#
_entry.id   AF-A0A7J2VXF6-F1
#
_cell.length_a   1.000
_cell.length_b   1.000
_cell.length_c   1.000
_cell.angle_alpha   90.00
_cell.angle_beta   90.00
_cell.angle_gamma   90.00
#
_symmetry.space_group_name_H-M   'P 1'
#
loop_
_entity.id
_entity.type
_entity.pdbx_description
1 polymer ?
#
loop_
_entity_poly.entity_id
_entity_poly.type
_entity_poly.pdbx_seq_one_letter_code
_entity_poly.pdbx_strand_id
1 'polypeptide(L)'
;NSFIKHSILISFPFMLIFFLFAEPIVNLLFGHGRFTQTDAVLTAIATMYFALSLPFIFIWPILYRSFQVLNWLKPVFFIALCGILANALFNYYFVVVYTLGIKGICLATFFAYLVLCLISYAILYFSASSTRTNQ
;
A
#
# COMPACT_ATOMS: atom_id res chain seq x y z
N ASN A 1 3.24 -14.52 12.94
CA ASN A 1 2.92 -15.16 11.64
C ASN A 1 4.16 -15.14 10.76
N SER A 2 4.70 -16.29 10.35
CA SER A 2 6.01 -16.38 9.66
C SER A 2 5.97 -15.69 8.28
N PHE A 3 4.87 -15.84 7.53
CA PHE A 3 4.72 -15.29 6.18
C PHE A 3 4.82 -13.76 6.13
N ILE A 4 4.16 -13.05 7.04
CA ILE A 4 4.21 -11.57 7.09
C ILE A 4 5.66 -11.09 7.32
N LYS A 5 6.44 -11.78 8.15
CA LYS A 5 7.85 -11.44 8.39
C LYS A 5 8.68 -11.59 7.11
N HIS A 6 8.48 -12.68 6.37
CA HIS A 6 9.18 -12.92 5.10
C HIS A 6 8.79 -11.88 4.02
N SER A 7 7.52 -11.50 3.95
CA SER A 7 7.05 -10.47 3.02
C SER A 7 7.66 -9.10 3.31
N ILE A 8 7.78 -8.72 4.59
CA ILE A 8 8.47 -7.48 4.97
C ILE A 8 9.96 -7.56 4.61
N LEU A 9 10.60 -8.71 4.89
CA LEU A 9 12.02 -8.91 4.58
C LEU A 9 12.32 -8.79 3.07
N ILE A 10 11.42 -9.26 2.21
CA ILE A 10 11.55 -9.14 0.75
C ILE A 10 11.16 -7.74 0.28
N SER A 11 10.04 -7.18 0.75
CA SER A 11 9.56 -5.88 0.28
C SER A 11 10.46 -4.71 0.69
N PHE A 12 11.18 -4.80 1.80
CA PHE A 12 12.07 -3.75 2.28
C PHE A 12 13.22 -3.42 1.31
N PRO A 13 14.03 -4.37 0.81
CA PRO A 13 15.05 -4.08 -0.19
C PRO A 13 14.44 -3.59 -1.51
N PHE A 14 13.28 -4.12 -1.93
CA PHE A 14 12.59 -3.60 -3.12
C PHE A 14 12.18 -2.13 -2.94
N MET A 15 11.58 -1.78 -1.81
CA MET A 15 11.26 -0.39 -1.47
C MET A 15 12.50 0.49 -1.58
N LEU A 16 13.63 0.05 -1.03
CA LEU A 16 14.86 0.81 -0.99
C LEU A 16 15.47 0.99 -2.40
N ILE A 17 15.44 -0.06 -3.23
CA ILE A 17 15.87 -0.01 -4.64
C ILE A 17 15.01 0.99 -5.41
N PHE A 18 13.69 0.89 -5.33
CA PHE A 18 12.80 1.81 -6.05
C PHE A 18 12.91 3.24 -5.53
N PHE A 19 13.15 3.42 -4.22
CA PHE A 19 13.34 4.74 -3.64
C PHE A 19 14.65 5.39 -4.13
N LEU A 20 15.77 4.68 -4.10
CA LEU A 20 17.06 5.25 -4.52
C LEU A 20 17.19 5.41 -6.04
N PHE A 21 16.64 4.48 -6.82
CA PHE A 21 16.77 4.45 -8.26
C PHE A 21 15.53 5.01 -9.00
N ALA A 22 14.62 5.70 -8.32
CA ALA A 22 13.40 6.23 -8.95
C ALA A 22 13.70 7.10 -10.19
N GLU A 23 14.63 8.05 -10.08
CA GLU A 23 15.01 8.93 -11.19
C GLU A 23 15.59 8.17 -12.40
N PRO A 24 16.63 7.32 -12.26
CA PRO A 24 17.15 6.59 -13.41
C PRO A 24 16.14 5.58 -13.98
N ILE A 25 15.29 4.96 -13.15
CA ILE A 25 14.23 4.05 -13.62
C ILE A 25 13.22 4.82 -14.48
N VAL A 26 12.74 5.97 -14.00
CA VAL A 26 11.74 6.77 -14.73
C VAL A 26 12.35 7.37 -15.98
N ASN A 27 13.59 7.86 -15.96
CA ASN A 27 14.26 8.36 -17.16
C ASN A 27 14.54 7.26 -18.18
N LEU A 28 14.86 6.04 -17.75
CA LEU A 28 15.07 4.91 -18.65
C LEU A 28 13.77 4.48 -19.33
N LEU A 29 12.65 4.49 -18.60
CA LEU A 29 11.35 4.04 -19.11
C LEU A 29 10.62 5.12 -19.91
N PHE A 30 10.69 6.37 -19.45
CA PHE A 30 9.88 7.48 -19.95
C PHE A 30 10.71 8.60 -20.58
N GLY A 31 12.04 8.62 -20.45
CA GLY A 31 12.91 9.69 -20.98
C GLY A 31 13.09 9.69 -22.50
N HIS A 32 12.15 9.10 -23.24
CA HIS A 32 12.17 9.02 -24.70
C HIS A 32 10.85 9.54 -25.29
N GLY A 33 10.90 10.10 -26.50
CA GLY A 33 9.71 10.54 -27.23
C GLY A 33 9.19 11.91 -26.77
N ARG A 34 7.89 11.98 -26.42
CA ARG A 34 7.18 13.24 -26.09
C ARG A 34 7.16 13.56 -24.59
N PHE A 35 7.88 12.80 -23.77
CA PHE A 35 7.89 13.02 -22.33
C PHE A 35 8.86 14.15 -21.99
N THR A 36 8.36 15.21 -21.38
CA THR A 36 9.19 16.35 -20.99
C THR A 36 10.03 15.98 -19.78
N GLN A 37 11.21 16.59 -19.63
CA GLN A 37 12.06 16.40 -18.44
C GLN A 37 11.33 16.77 -17.14
N THR A 38 10.43 17.76 -17.18
CA THR A 38 9.57 18.12 -16.04
C THR A 38 8.62 16.98 -15.65
N ASP A 39 8.05 16.28 -16.63
CA ASP A 39 7.10 15.18 -16.40
C ASP A 39 7.84 13.95 -15.84
N ALA A 40 9.08 13.73 -16.28
CA ALA A 40 9.98 12.72 -15.75
C ALA A 40 10.30 12.95 -14.28
N VAL A 41 10.67 14.18 -13.90
CA VAL A 41 10.96 14.51 -12.50
C VAL A 41 9.72 14.33 -11.62
N LEU A 42 8.54 14.77 -12.07
CA LEU A 42 7.29 14.60 -11.32
C LEU A 42 6.93 13.12 -11.13
N THR A 43 7.15 12.29 -12.16
CA THR A 43 6.89 10.84 -12.10
C THR A 43 7.92 10.10 -11.24
N ALA A 44 9.19 10.53 -11.26
CA ALA A 44 10.23 10.01 -10.38
C ALA A 44 9.90 10.27 -8.91
N ILE A 45 9.47 11.50 -8.59
CA ILE A 45 8.98 11.86 -7.26
C ILE A 45 7.78 10.97 -6.89
N ALA A 46 6.78 10.84 -7.76
CA ALA A 46 5.62 9.97 -7.49
C ALA A 46 6.07 8.55 -7.14
N THR A 47 6.99 7.99 -7.92
CA THR A 47 7.53 6.63 -7.76
C THR A 47 8.24 6.47 -6.42
N MET A 48 9.07 7.44 -6.03
CA MET A 48 9.75 7.47 -4.73
C MET A 48 8.76 7.38 -3.57
N TYR A 49 7.73 8.23 -3.56
CA TYR A 49 6.73 8.23 -2.47
C TYR A 49 5.83 7.00 -2.53
N PHE A 50 5.54 6.48 -3.71
CA PHE A 50 4.74 5.27 -3.87
C PHE A 50 5.50 4.02 -3.39
N ALA A 51 6.83 3.99 -3.54
CA ALA A 51 7.67 2.89 -3.08
C ALA A 51 7.50 2.61 -1.58
N LEU A 52 7.25 3.65 -0.76
CA LEU A 52 6.97 3.51 0.68
C LEU A 52 5.78 2.58 0.97
N SER A 53 4.81 2.50 0.06
CA SER A 53 3.61 1.65 0.21
C SER A 53 3.83 0.18 -0.14
N LEU A 54 4.96 -0.15 -0.80
CA LEU A 54 5.29 -1.51 -1.22
C LEU A 54 5.15 -2.57 -0.12
N PRO A 55 5.72 -2.42 1.09
CA PRO A 55 5.56 -3.45 2.13
C PRO A 55 4.10 -3.79 2.43
N PHE A 56 3.22 -2.79 2.47
CA PHE A 56 1.80 -3.01 2.74
C PHE A 56 1.07 -3.64 1.55
N ILE A 57 1.43 -3.24 0.32
CA ILE A 57 0.92 -3.85 -0.91
C ILE A 57 1.24 -5.35 -0.97
N PHE A 58 2.42 -5.78 -0.50
CA PHE A 58 2.77 -7.21 -0.45
C PHE A 58 2.02 -7.98 0.64
N ILE A 59 1.70 -7.34 1.77
CA ILE A 59 1.00 -7.96 2.89
C ILE A 59 -0.49 -8.19 2.59
N TRP A 60 -1.14 -7.25 1.90
CA TRP A 60 -2.58 -7.30 1.65
C TRP A 60 -3.06 -8.59 0.93
N PRO A 61 -2.45 -9.04 -0.18
CA PRO A 61 -2.84 -10.28 -0.86
C PRO A 61 -2.71 -11.52 0.02
N ILE A 62 -1.76 -11.55 0.94
CA ILE A 62 -1.54 -12.67 1.87
C ILE A 62 -2.66 -12.74 2.91
N LEU A 63 -3.04 -11.58 3.47
CA LEU A 63 -4.19 -11.47 4.34
C LEU A 63 -5.48 -11.86 3.60
N TYR A 64 -5.66 -11.36 2.38
CA TYR A 64 -6.82 -11.68 1.53
C TYR A 64 -6.92 -13.17 1.21
N ARG A 65 -5.82 -13.83 0.86
CA ARG A 65 -5.75 -15.29 0.67
C ARG A 65 -6.14 -16.04 1.94
N SER A 66 -5.74 -15.54 3.11
CA SER A 66 -6.11 -16.16 4.39
C SER A 66 -7.63 -16.14 4.63
N PHE A 67 -8.30 -15.02 4.32
CA PHE A 67 -9.76 -14.93 4.38
C PHE A 67 -10.47 -15.84 3.38
N GLN A 68 -9.91 -15.99 2.18
CA GLN A 68 -10.43 -16.93 1.16
C GLN A 68 -10.35 -18.38 1.63
N VAL A 69 -9.22 -18.80 2.20
CA VAL A 69 -9.05 -20.18 2.71
C VAL A 69 -10.02 -20.47 3.87
N LEU A 70 -10.33 -19.47 4.68
CA LEU A 70 -11.32 -19.56 5.75
C LEU A 70 -12.77 -19.48 5.24
N ASN A 71 -13.00 -19.34 3.92
CA ASN A 71 -14.30 -19.07 3.29
C ASN A 71 -15.06 -17.88 3.92
N TRP A 72 -14.33 -16.93 4.52
CA TRP A 72 -14.92 -15.83 5.29
C TRP A 72 -14.72 -14.49 4.58
N LEU A 73 -15.53 -14.27 3.54
CA LEU A 73 -15.42 -13.12 2.62
C LEU A 73 -16.25 -11.90 3.06
N LYS A 74 -17.26 -12.07 3.92
CA LYS A 74 -18.11 -10.97 4.39
C LYS A 74 -17.28 -9.82 5.02
N PRO A 75 -16.32 -10.08 5.93
CA PRO A 75 -15.51 -9.00 6.50
C PRO A 75 -14.66 -8.29 5.45
N VAL A 76 -14.13 -9.03 4.46
CA VAL A 76 -13.26 -8.47 3.42
C VAL A 76 -13.94 -7.36 2.63
N PHE A 77 -15.23 -7.50 2.34
CA PHE A 77 -16.00 -6.46 1.67
C PHE A 77 -16.01 -5.15 2.48
N PHE A 78 -16.29 -5.22 3.78
CA PHE A 78 -16.26 -4.04 4.66
C PHE A 78 -14.85 -3.46 4.77
N ILE A 79 -13.81 -4.28 4.81
CA ILE A 79 -12.41 -3.83 4.85
C ILE A 79 -12.07 -3.06 3.57
N ALA A 80 -12.46 -3.58 2.39
CA ALA A 80 -12.24 -2.91 1.12
C ALA A 80 -12.98 -1.56 1.05
N LEU A 81 -14.23 -1.51 1.53
CA LEU A 81 -15.00 -0.28 1.60
C LEU A 81 -14.33 0.75 2.52
N CYS A 82 -13.91 0.34 3.72
CA CYS A 82 -13.16 1.19 4.65
C CYS A 82 -11.84 1.67 4.04
N GLY A 83 -11.14 0.82 3.27
CA GLY A 83 -9.91 1.18 2.58
C GLY A 83 -10.12 2.26 1.52
N ILE A 84 -11.18 2.15 0.72
CA ILE A 84 -11.54 3.16 -0.29
C ILE A 84 -11.89 4.49 0.38
N LEU A 85 -12.69 4.45 1.45
CA LEU A 85 -13.04 5.64 2.21
C LEU A 85 -11.82 6.29 2.87
N ALA A 86 -10.95 5.51 3.50
CA ALA A 86 -9.70 6.00 4.08
C ALA A 86 -8.80 6.62 3.01
N ASN A 87 -8.66 5.98 1.85
CA ASN A 87 -7.90 6.52 0.72
C ASN A 87 -8.45 7.87 0.24
N ALA A 88 -9.76 7.98 0.07
CA ALA A 88 -10.42 9.22 -0.34
C ALA A 88 -10.24 10.34 0.71
N LEU A 89 -10.40 10.02 1.99
CA LEU A 89 -10.20 10.97 3.10
C LEU A 89 -8.76 11.45 3.17
N PHE A 90 -7.78 10.55 3.08
CA PHE A 90 -6.37 10.92 3.08
C PHE A 90 -5.98 11.69 1.82
N ASN A 91 -6.53 11.35 0.65
CA ASN A 91 -6.31 12.12 -0.56
C ASN A 91 -6.83 13.55 -0.40
N TYR A 92 -8.06 13.72 0.08
CA TYR A 92 -8.60 15.04 0.36
C TYR A 92 -7.72 15.81 1.35
N TYR A 93 -7.31 15.16 2.43
CA TYR A 93 -6.48 15.79 3.46
C TYR A 93 -5.09 16.21 2.93
N PHE A 94 -4.34 15.31 2.30
CA PHE A 94 -2.98 15.61 1.84
C PHE A 94 -2.94 16.50 0.60
N VAL A 95 -3.91 16.37 -0.31
CA VAL A 95 -3.93 17.16 -1.55
C VAL A 95 -4.51 18.55 -1.30
N VAL A 96 -5.63 18.66 -0.59
CA VAL A 96 -6.35 19.94 -0.42
C VAL A 96 -5.79 20.75 0.75
N VAL A 97 -5.53 20.13 1.90
CA VAL A 97 -5.09 20.87 3.11
C VAL A 97 -3.60 21.19 3.06
N TYR A 98 -2.77 20.21 2.72
CA TYR A 98 -1.31 20.36 2.71
C TYR A 98 -0.74 20.79 1.36
N THR A 99 -1.55 20.87 0.30
CA THR A 99 -1.11 21.28 -1.05
C THR A 99 0.12 20.53 -1.56
N LEU A 100 0.29 19.26 -1.15
CA LEU A 100 1.46 18.43 -1.47
C LEU A 100 1.50 17.97 -2.95
N GLY A 101 0.45 18.29 -3.73
CA GLY A 101 0.30 17.87 -5.12
C GLY A 101 0.42 16.35 -5.26
N ILE A 102 1.28 15.90 -6.17
CA ILE A 102 1.52 14.49 -6.49
C ILE A 102 1.99 13.68 -5.27
N LYS A 103 2.86 14.27 -4.43
CA LYS A 103 3.36 13.59 -3.22
C LYS A 103 2.21 13.22 -2.28
N GLY A 104 1.22 14.11 -2.17
CA GLY A 104 0.04 13.90 -1.32
C GLY A 104 -0.79 12.69 -1.72
N ILE A 105 -0.96 12.45 -3.02
CA ILE A 105 -1.70 11.30 -3.56
C ILE A 105 -0.97 10.00 -3.23
N CYS A 106 0.36 9.97 -3.38
CA CYS A 106 1.18 8.81 -3.06
C CYS A 106 1.16 8.50 -1.55
N LEU A 107 1.28 9.53 -0.70
CA LEU A 107 1.17 9.41 0.75
C LEU A 107 -0.22 8.93 1.20
N ALA A 108 -1.29 9.45 0.58
CA ALA A 108 -2.65 8.99 0.86
C ALA A 108 -2.81 7.49 0.59
N THR A 109 -2.24 7.01 -0.52
CA THR A 109 -2.26 5.58 -0.87
C THR A 109 -1.47 4.74 0.13
N PHE A 110 -0.32 5.21 0.59
CA PHE A 110 0.45 4.57 1.67
C PHE A 110 -0.41 4.40 2.94
N PHE A 111 -1.02 5.47 3.43
CA PHE A 111 -1.86 5.41 4.63
C PHE A 111 -3.10 4.55 4.44
N ALA A 112 -3.70 4.54 3.24
CA ALA A 112 -4.82 3.68 2.93
C ALA A 112 -4.45 2.19 3.04
N TYR A 113 -3.33 1.77 2.44
CA TYR A 113 -2.86 0.39 2.54
C TYR A 113 -2.44 0.00 3.96
N LEU A 114 -1.90 0.94 4.73
CA LEU A 114 -1.59 0.75 6.15
C LEU A 114 -2.88 0.45 6.94
N VAL A 115 -3.90 1.30 6.80
CA VAL A 115 -5.21 1.10 7.45
C VAL A 115 -5.83 -0.23 7.02
N LEU A 116 -5.82 -0.53 5.72
CA LEU A 116 -6.34 -1.77 5.16
C LEU A 116 -5.66 -3.01 5.76
N CYS A 117 -4.33 -3.00 5.86
CA CYS A 117 -3.56 -4.09 6.47
C CYS A 117 -3.83 -4.22 7.98
N LEU A 118 -3.89 -3.10 8.71
CA LEU A 118 -4.17 -3.11 10.15
C LEU A 118 -5.55 -3.68 10.46
N ILE A 119 -6.58 -3.23 9.75
CA ILE A 119 -7.95 -3.72 9.95
C ILE A 119 -8.03 -5.21 9.63
N SER A 120 -7.47 -5.64 8.50
CA SER A 120 -7.41 -7.07 8.14
C SER A 120 -6.71 -7.92 9.19
N TYR A 121 -5.57 -7.45 9.69
CA TYR A 121 -4.82 -8.16 10.72
C TYR A 121 -5.61 -8.25 12.04
N ALA A 122 -6.27 -7.17 12.45
CA ALA A 122 -7.09 -7.13 13.66
C ALA A 122 -8.29 -8.09 13.58
N ILE A 123 -9.01 -8.11 12.45
CA ILE A 123 -10.14 -9.03 12.25
C ILE A 123 -9.69 -10.49 12.29
N LEU A 124 -8.58 -10.80 11.61
CA LEU A 124 -8.05 -12.16 11.60
C LEU A 124 -7.55 -12.60 12.98
N TYR A 125 -6.95 -11.69 13.75
CA TYR A 125 -6.54 -11.94 15.13
C TYR A 125 -7.75 -12.21 16.04
N PHE A 126 -8.81 -11.40 15.95
CA PHE A 126 -10.04 -11.59 16.72
C PHE A 126 -10.78 -12.88 16.34
N SER A 127 -10.78 -13.24 15.06
CA SER A 127 -11.32 -14.52 14.60
C SER A 127 -10.59 -15.70 15.24
N ALA A 128 -9.25 -15.64 15.25
CA ALA A 128 -8.42 -16.71 15.77
C ALA A 128 -8.55 -16.87 17.29
N SER A 129 -8.79 -15.79 18.05
CA SER A 129 -9.05 -15.88 19.49
C SER A 129 -10.42 -16.49 19.79
N SER A 130 -11.45 -16.19 18.99
CA SER A 130 -12.79 -16.77 19.13
C SER A 130 -12.79 -18.30 18.94
N THR A 131 -12.01 -18.81 17.97
CA THR A 131 -11.89 -20.27 17.74
C THR A 131 -11.16 -20.99 18.89
N ARG A 132 -10.18 -20.34 19.55
CA ARG A 132 -9.45 -20.90 20.70
C ARG A 132 -10.26 -20.97 21.99
N THR A 133 -11.34 -20.20 22.10
CA THR A 133 -12.16 -20.15 23.32
C THR A 133 -13.29 -21.19 23.30
N ASN A 134 -13.54 -21.81 22.13
CA ASN A 134 -14.54 -22.86 21.92
C ASN A 134 -13.92 -24.28 21.86
N GLN A 135 -12.62 -24.42 22.16
CA GLN A 135 -11.94 -25.70 22.37
C GLN A 135 -11.51 -25.80 23.83
#